data_AF-A0A8W8N408-F1
#
_entry.id   AF-A0A8W8N408-F1
#
_cell.length_a   1.000
_cell.length_b   1.000
_cell.length_c   1.000
_cell.angle_alpha   90.00
_cell.angle_beta   90.00
_cell.angle_gamma   90.00
#
_symmetry.space_group_name_H-M   'P 1'
#
loop_
_entity.id
_entity.type
_entity.pdbx_description
1 polymer ?
#
loop_
_entity_poly.entity_id
_entity_poly.type
_entity_poly.pdbx_seq_one_letter_code
_entity_poly.pdbx_strand_id
1 'polypeptide(L)'
;ESPQVKPKNENRPSPISQATLKRTTGTLFTVTLAYILSAIPHHVLSVIFFVNPAFDCSMTLIGGQFYYTFVWSYFINSAINPFIYSFRDSKFRHEVKKMYGLIM
;
A
#
# COMPACT_ATOMS: atom_id res chain seq x y z
N GLU A 1 11.08 53.34 -18.40
CA GLU A 1 9.98 52.45 -18.04
C GLU A 1 10.45 51.53 -16.92
N SER A 2 9.93 51.69 -15.70
CA SER A 2 10.33 50.86 -14.56
C SER A 2 9.70 49.47 -14.70
N PRO A 3 10.43 48.36 -14.44
CA PRO A 3 9.86 47.02 -14.55
C PRO A 3 8.70 46.83 -13.57
N GLN A 4 7.49 46.63 -14.10
CA GLN A 4 6.30 46.30 -13.33
C GLN A 4 6.50 44.92 -12.67
N VAL A 5 6.73 44.90 -11.35
CA VAL A 5 6.73 43.67 -10.55
C VAL A 5 5.30 43.11 -10.57
N LYS A 6 5.09 42.01 -11.33
CA LYS A 6 3.80 41.34 -11.38
C LYS A 6 3.35 40.94 -9.97
N PRO A 7 2.09 41.21 -9.58
CA PRO A 7 1.59 40.83 -8.26
C PRO A 7 1.68 39.31 -8.10
N LYS A 8 2.36 38.89 -7.03
CA LYS A 8 2.46 37.48 -6.62
C LYS A 8 1.04 37.03 -6.24
N ASN A 9 0.39 36.29 -7.13
CA ASN A 9 -0.93 35.70 -6.89
C ASN A 9 -0.80 34.68 -5.74
N GLU A 10 -1.16 35.11 -4.54
CA GLU A 10 -1.03 34.42 -3.25
C GLU A 10 -1.81 33.10 -3.19
N ASN A 11 -2.74 32.87 -4.11
CA ASN A 11 -3.58 31.67 -4.16
C ASN A 11 -3.06 30.57 -5.09
N ARG A 12 -1.85 30.69 -5.66
CA ARG A 12 -1.28 29.62 -6.48
C ARG A 12 -0.57 28.59 -5.59
N PRO A 13 -1.01 27.31 -5.56
CA PRO A 13 -0.27 26.27 -4.84
C PRO A 13 1.16 26.23 -5.38
N SER A 14 2.14 26.26 -4.47
CA SER A 14 3.56 26.19 -4.84
C SER A 14 3.80 24.94 -5.69
N PRO A 15 4.63 25.01 -6.76
CA PRO A 15 4.93 23.84 -7.56
C PRO A 15 5.49 22.73 -6.68
N ILE A 16 4.88 21.54 -6.77
CA ILE A 16 5.32 20.37 -6.00
C ILE A 16 6.76 20.05 -6.40
N SER A 17 7.66 19.99 -5.43
CA SER A 17 9.05 19.62 -5.69
C SER A 17 9.13 18.23 -6.32
N GLN A 18 9.99 18.07 -7.33
CA GLN A 18 10.32 16.77 -7.96
C GLN A 18 10.71 15.72 -6.91
N ALA A 19 11.35 16.13 -5.81
CA ALA A 19 11.73 15.23 -4.72
C ALA A 19 10.50 14.69 -3.97
N THR A 20 9.48 15.52 -3.75
CA THR A 20 8.21 15.10 -3.13
C THR A 20 7.47 14.12 -4.04
N LEU A 21 7.40 14.41 -5.34
CA LEU A 21 6.77 13.52 -6.32
C LEU A 21 7.43 12.14 -6.33
N LYS A 22 8.78 12.08 -6.42
CA LYS A 22 9.52 10.80 -6.39
C LYS A 22 9.24 9.98 -5.11
N ARG A 23 9.14 10.64 -3.96
CA ARG A 23 8.81 9.97 -2.69
C ARG A 23 7.40 9.40 -2.71
N THR A 24 6.40 10.19 -3.11
CA THR A 24 5.01 9.74 -3.22
C THR A 24 4.88 8.58 -4.20
N THR A 25 5.44 8.70 -5.40
CA THR A 25 5.45 7.61 -6.39
C THR A 25 6.13 6.37 -5.85
N GLY A 26 7.25 6.51 -5.12
CA GLY A 26 7.93 5.39 -4.49
C GLY A 26 7.11 4.69 -3.41
N THR A 27 6.32 5.44 -2.64
CA THR A 27 5.38 4.87 -1.65
C THR A 27 4.24 4.13 -2.35
N LEU A 28 3.61 4.75 -3.35
CA LEU A 28 2.54 4.11 -4.14
C LEU A 28 3.05 2.84 -4.82
N PHE A 29 4.24 2.87 -5.41
CA PHE A 29 4.86 1.69 -6.00
C PHE A 29 5.07 0.57 -4.98
N THR A 30 5.52 0.91 -3.76
CA THR A 30 5.74 -0.08 -2.69
C THR A 30 4.41 -0.72 -2.26
N VAL A 31 3.35 0.08 -2.12
CA VAL A 31 1.99 -0.40 -1.80
C VAL A 31 1.48 -1.33 -2.91
N THR A 32 1.62 -0.94 -4.17
CA THR A 32 1.21 -1.77 -5.30
C THR A 32 2.00 -3.08 -5.36
N LEU A 33 3.30 -3.06 -5.11
CA LEU A 33 4.12 -4.27 -5.08
C LEU A 33 3.69 -5.20 -3.94
N ALA A 34 3.44 -4.66 -2.75
CA ALA A 34 2.93 -5.42 -1.62
C ALA A 34 1.57 -6.07 -1.91
N TYR A 35 0.66 -5.34 -2.57
CA TYR A 35 -0.60 -5.88 -3.05
C TYR A 35 -0.38 -7.08 -3.97
N ILE A 36 0.43 -6.92 -5.03
CA ILE A 36 0.69 -7.98 -6.00
C ILE A 36 1.22 -9.23 -5.29
N LEU A 37 2.22 -9.08 -4.40
CA LEU A 37 2.82 -10.19 -3.67
C LEU A 37 1.81 -10.91 -2.76
N SER A 38 0.91 -10.16 -2.11
CA SER A 38 -0.14 -10.74 -1.26
C SER A 38 -1.30 -11.37 -2.05
N ALA A 39 -1.55 -10.90 -3.27
CA ALA A 39 -2.64 -11.34 -4.12
C ALA A 39 -2.31 -12.59 -4.94
N ILE A 40 -1.05 -12.76 -5.36
CA ILE A 40 -0.63 -13.91 -6.16
C ILE A 40 -1.00 -15.26 -5.51
N PRO A 41 -0.70 -15.52 -4.23
CA PRO A 41 -1.03 -16.80 -3.59
C PRO A 41 -2.53 -17.11 -3.65
N HIS A 42 -3.36 -16.11 -3.33
CA HIS A 42 -4.82 -16.24 -3.42
C HIS A 42 -5.27 -16.58 -4.84
N HIS A 43 -4.85 -15.81 -5.85
CA HIS A 43 -5.32 -16.00 -7.23
C HIS A 43 -4.86 -17.35 -7.81
N VAL A 44 -3.61 -17.75 -7.55
CA VAL A 44 -3.10 -19.05 -7.99
C VAL A 44 -3.91 -20.19 -7.37
N LEU A 45 -4.17 -20.13 -6.07
CA LEU A 45 -4.96 -21.15 -5.36
C LEU A 45 -6.42 -21.17 -5.82
N SER A 46 -7.03 -20.01 -6.04
CA SER A 46 -8.39 -19.91 -6.60
C SER A 46 -8.49 -20.52 -8.00
N VAL A 47 -7.50 -20.31 -8.86
CA VAL A 47 -7.47 -20.92 -10.20
C VAL A 47 -7.33 -22.44 -10.12
N ILE A 48 -6.48 -22.95 -9.22
CA ILE A 48 -6.33 -24.40 -9.00
C ILE A 48 -7.67 -25.02 -8.58
N PHE A 49 -8.36 -24.39 -7.63
CA PHE A 49 -9.68 -24.84 -7.17
C PHE A 49 -10.73 -24.80 -8.29
N PHE A 50 -10.70 -23.75 -9.12
CA PHE A 50 -11.63 -23.59 -10.24
C PHE A 50 -11.42 -24.64 -11.35
N VAL A 51 -10.17 -24.96 -11.67
CA VAL A 51 -9.83 -25.94 -12.72
C VAL A 51 -10.00 -27.38 -12.22
N ASN A 52 -9.79 -27.63 -10.93
CA ASN A 52 -9.91 -28.95 -10.33
C ASN A 52 -10.84 -28.92 -9.10
N PRO A 53 -12.17 -29.00 -9.30
CA PRO A 53 -13.12 -29.00 -8.19
C PRO A 53 -13.02 -30.25 -7.30
N ALA A 54 -12.42 -31.34 -7.78
CA ALA A 54 -12.13 -32.54 -6.97
C ALA A 54 -10.95 -32.33 -6.00
N PHE A 55 -10.23 -31.22 -6.11
CA PHE A 55 -9.15 -30.84 -5.21
C PHE A 55 -9.65 -30.67 -3.77
N ASP A 56 -10.86 -30.15 -3.57
CA ASP A 56 -11.43 -29.96 -2.23
C ASP A 56 -11.69 -31.30 -1.52
N CYS A 57 -12.31 -32.25 -2.24
CA CYS A 57 -12.63 -33.58 -1.69
C CYS A 57 -11.39 -34.45 -1.45
N SER A 58 -10.27 -34.18 -2.12
CA SER A 58 -9.03 -34.95 -1.99
C SER A 58 -8.05 -34.36 -0.96
N MET A 59 -8.40 -33.22 -0.35
CA MET A 59 -7.51 -32.51 0.54
C MET A 59 -7.51 -33.12 1.95
N THR A 60 -6.30 -33.42 2.45
CA THR A 60 -6.11 -33.80 3.86
C THR A 60 -6.35 -32.60 4.78
N LEU A 61 -6.62 -32.85 6.06
CA LEU A 61 -6.82 -31.78 7.06
C LEU A 61 -5.65 -30.78 7.11
N ILE A 62 -4.41 -31.27 7.03
CA ILE A 62 -3.21 -30.43 7.00
C ILE A 62 -3.15 -29.62 5.70
N GLY A 63 -3.43 -30.26 4.56
CA GLY A 63 -3.47 -29.58 3.26
C GLY A 63 -4.51 -28.45 3.25
N GLY A 64 -5.69 -28.69 3.81
CA GLY A 64 -6.75 -27.69 3.93
C GLY A 64 -6.34 -26.51 4.79
N GLN A 65 -5.68 -26.77 5.92
CA GLN A 65 -5.17 -25.69 6.79
C GLN A 65 -4.18 -24.78 6.05
N PHE A 66 -3.22 -25.35 5.32
CA PHE A 66 -2.31 -24.56 4.50
C PHE A 66 -3.04 -23.81 3.40
N TYR A 67 -3.93 -24.48 2.66
CA TYR A 67 -4.72 -23.87 1.59
C TYR A 67 -5.48 -22.64 2.09
N TYR A 68 -6.30 -22.77 3.13
CA TYR A 68 -7.09 -21.66 3.66
C TYR A 68 -6.21 -20.54 4.24
N THR A 69 -5.07 -20.88 4.85
CA THR A 69 -4.11 -19.87 5.34
C THR A 69 -3.57 -19.01 4.19
N PHE A 70 -3.17 -19.63 3.07
CA PHE A 70 -2.65 -18.92 1.91
C PHE A 70 -3.73 -18.23 1.07
N VAL A 71 -4.95 -18.76 1.02
CA VAL A 71 -6.09 -18.04 0.44
C VAL A 71 -6.36 -16.77 1.23
N TRP A 72 -6.37 -16.85 2.56
CA TRP A 72 -6.59 -15.67 3.41
C TRP A 72 -5.39 -14.72 3.49
N SER A 73 -4.21 -15.09 2.96
CA SER A 73 -3.06 -14.18 2.93
C SER A 73 -3.35 -12.89 2.15
N TYR A 74 -4.38 -12.88 1.30
CA TYR A 74 -4.89 -11.67 0.65
C TYR A 74 -5.21 -10.53 1.64
N PHE A 75 -5.69 -10.85 2.85
CA PHE A 75 -6.01 -9.83 3.87
C PHE A 75 -4.78 -9.09 4.39
N ILE A 76 -3.57 -9.63 4.21
CA ILE A 76 -2.32 -8.96 4.56
C ILE A 76 -2.20 -7.63 3.81
N ASN A 77 -2.73 -7.54 2.58
CA ASN A 77 -2.75 -6.30 1.80
C ASN A 77 -3.40 -5.13 2.56
N SER A 78 -4.47 -5.39 3.31
CA SER A 78 -5.18 -4.37 4.07
C SER A 78 -4.38 -3.91 5.29
N ALA A 79 -3.60 -4.81 5.89
CA ALA A 79 -2.81 -4.54 7.08
C ALA A 79 -1.43 -3.93 6.78
N ILE A 80 -0.84 -4.18 5.61
CA ILE A 80 0.55 -3.80 5.32
C ILE A 80 0.73 -2.29 5.04
N ASN A 81 -0.32 -1.61 4.60
CA ASN A 81 -0.24 -0.20 4.18
C ASN A 81 0.21 0.74 5.31
N PRO A 82 -0.36 0.70 6.54
CA PRO A 82 0.16 1.47 7.67
C PRO A 82 1.64 1.23 7.97
N PHE A 83 2.16 0.00 7.81
CA PHE A 83 3.58 -0.28 7.98
C PHE A 83 4.41 0.38 6.88
N ILE A 84 4.00 0.28 5.62
CA ILE A 84 4.68 0.93 4.50
C ILE A 84 4.76 2.44 4.72
N TYR A 85 3.66 3.09 5.09
CA TYR A 85 3.64 4.52 5.41
C TYR A 85 4.51 4.85 6.62
N SER A 86 4.48 4.02 7.66
CA SER A 86 5.31 4.19 8.85
C SER A 86 6.80 4.17 8.53
N PHE A 87 7.27 3.37 7.57
CA PHE A 87 8.68 3.35 7.19
C PHE A 87 9.06 4.41 6.15
N ARG A 88 8.17 4.70 5.20
CA ARG A 88 8.50 5.50 3.99
C ARG A 88 8.04 6.95 4.05
N ASP A 89 7.04 7.26 4.87
CA ASP A 89 6.45 8.59 4.94
C ASP A 89 6.74 9.25 6.30
N SER A 90 7.63 10.25 6.28
CA SER A 90 7.96 11.03 7.47
C SER A 90 6.82 11.93 7.93
N LYS A 91 5.97 12.41 7.02
CA LYS A 91 4.80 13.22 7.36
C LYS A 91 3.75 12.36 8.05
N PHE A 92 3.47 11.17 7.51
CA PHE A 92 2.57 10.20 8.14
C PHE A 92 2.98 9.90 9.58
N ARG A 93 4.27 9.58 9.81
CA ARG A 93 4.79 9.36 11.17
C ARG A 93 4.63 10.58 12.09
N HIS A 94 4.87 11.78 11.58
CA HIS A 94 4.73 13.01 12.35
C HIS A 94 3.27 13.21 12.78
N GLU A 95 2.32 13.08 11.84
CA GLU A 95 0.89 13.23 12.13
C GLU A 95 0.40 12.15 13.09
N VAL A 96 0.83 10.89 12.93
CA VAL A 96 0.49 9.81 13.88
C VAL A 96 1.00 10.14 15.28
N LYS A 97 2.25 10.56 15.42
CA LYS A 97 2.81 10.94 16.72
C LYS A 97 2.08 12.15 17.33
N LYS A 98 1.69 13.12 16.52
CA LYS A 98 0.88 14.27 16.94
C LYS A 98 -0.51 13.83 17.42
N MET A 99 -1.18 12.93 16.71
CA MET A 99 -2.49 12.37 17.12
C MET A 99 -2.43 11.68 18.49
N TYR A 100 -1.33 10.99 18.79
CA TYR A 100 -1.11 10.34 20.09
C TYR A 100 -0.44 11.23 21.14
N GLY A 101 -0.24 12.53 20.86
CA GLY A 101 0.36 13.48 21.82
C GLY A 101 1.85 13.24 22.13
N LEU A 102 2.56 12.47 21.29
CA LEU A 102 3.98 12.15 21.47
C LEU A 102 4.92 13.28 21.01
N ILE A 103 4.40 14.23 20.23
CA ILE A 103 5.10 15.45 19.80
C ILE A 103 4.07 16.59 19.79
N MET A 104 4.43 17.76 20.34
CA MET A 104 3.65 19.00 20.24
C MET A 104 3.92 19.71 18.91
#